data_AF-A0A352CSL0-F1
#
_entry.id   AF-A0A352CSL0-F1
#
_cell.length_a   1.000
_cell.length_b   1.000
_cell.length_c   1.000
_cell.angle_alpha   90.00
_cell.angle_beta   90.00
_cell.angle_gamma   90.00
#
_symmetry.space_group_name_H-M   'P 1'
#
loop_
_entity.id
_entity.type
_entity.pdbx_description
1 polymer ?
#
loop_
_entity_poly.entity_id
_entity_poly.type
_entity_poly.pdbx_seq_one_letter_code
_entity_poly.pdbx_strand_id
1 'polypeptide(L)'
;TNTTAYRMAARFHIAEKLPILIAEKMGPHFAFGDTCYSWQEEVPVYNPDGREMIARDNEKSLLRKTDPGKAYFGCHTDITIPYEELGHIRVIRPDGGIIPIIEEGYFVLPGTEELNEPLKGLI
;
A
#
# COMPACT_ATOMS: atom_id res chain seq x y z
N THR A 1 3.11 -2.03 -7.97
CA THR A 1 2.35 -0.80 -8.27
C THR A 1 2.17 -0.69 -9.78
N ASN A 2 1.13 0.00 -10.26
CA ASN A 2 0.87 0.25 -11.68
C ASN A 2 1.04 1.74 -12.00
N THR A 3 2.29 2.17 -12.15
CA THR A 3 2.65 3.56 -12.47
C THR A 3 2.21 3.99 -13.87
N THR A 4 1.98 3.04 -14.78
CA THR A 4 1.39 3.32 -16.10
C THR A 4 -0.06 3.78 -15.98
N ALA A 5 -0.85 3.11 -15.13
CA ALA A 5 -2.22 3.51 -14.86
C ALA A 5 -2.28 4.86 -14.14
N TYR A 6 -1.34 5.14 -13.22
CA TYR A 6 -1.17 6.46 -12.61
C TYR A 6 -0.96 7.56 -13.67
N ARG A 7 0.01 7.36 -14.57
CA ARG A 7 0.30 8.30 -15.66
C ARG A 7 -0.90 8.50 -16.60
N MET A 8 -1.64 7.43 -16.91
CA MET A 8 -2.85 7.51 -17.71
C MET A 8 -3.91 8.36 -17.01
N ALA A 9 -4.17 8.12 -15.72
CA ALA A 9 -5.15 8.86 -14.93
C ALA A 9 -4.84 10.36 -14.91
N ALA A 10 -3.56 10.71 -14.68
CA ALA A 10 -3.08 12.09 -14.69
C ALA A 10 -3.21 12.73 -16.08
N ARG A 11 -2.77 12.04 -17.14
CA ARG A 11 -2.79 12.56 -18.53
C ARG A 11 -4.18 12.89 -19.02
N PHE A 12 -5.18 12.10 -18.66
CA PHE A 12 -6.56 12.27 -19.13
C PHE A 12 -7.47 12.97 -18.13
N HIS A 13 -6.96 13.32 -16.93
CA HIS A 13 -7.75 13.88 -15.84
C HIS A 13 -8.99 13.03 -15.54
N ILE A 14 -8.77 11.75 -15.25
CA ILE A 14 -9.83 10.76 -15.00
C ILE A 14 -9.66 10.00 -13.69
N ALA A 15 -8.77 10.42 -12.79
CA ALA A 15 -8.48 9.70 -11.55
C ALA A 15 -9.75 9.43 -10.72
N GLU A 16 -10.65 10.41 -10.66
CA GLU A 16 -11.93 10.37 -9.94
C GLU A 16 -12.96 9.43 -10.59
N LYS A 17 -12.75 9.02 -11.84
CA LYS A 17 -13.63 8.10 -12.58
C LYS A 17 -13.18 6.65 -12.44
N LEU A 18 -11.99 6.41 -11.89
CA LEU A 18 -11.43 5.07 -11.79
C LEU A 18 -12.00 4.38 -10.55
N PRO A 19 -12.42 3.12 -10.66
CA PRO A 19 -12.87 2.36 -9.51
C PRO A 19 -11.74 2.21 -8.50
N ILE A 20 -12.10 2.11 -7.22
CA ILE A 20 -11.14 2.06 -6.10
C ILE A 20 -10.08 0.95 -6.29
N LEU A 21 -10.48 -0.20 -6.83
CA LEU A 21 -9.59 -1.34 -7.13
C LEU A 21 -8.47 -1.00 -8.12
N ILE A 22 -8.66 0.01 -8.97
CA ILE A 22 -7.59 0.51 -9.83
C ILE A 22 -6.82 1.59 -9.10
N ALA A 23 -7.49 2.56 -8.48
CA ALA A 23 -6.86 3.68 -7.79
C ALA A 23 -5.85 3.22 -6.73
N GLU A 24 -6.21 2.24 -5.88
CA GLU A 24 -5.33 1.68 -4.85
C GLU A 24 -4.06 1.02 -5.42
N LYS A 25 -4.10 0.58 -6.68
CA LYS A 25 -2.95 -0.11 -7.32
C LYS A 25 -2.02 0.86 -8.03
N MET A 26 -2.38 2.13 -8.14
CA MET A 26 -1.59 3.12 -8.85
C MET A 26 -0.40 3.64 -8.06
N GLY A 27 -0.44 3.56 -6.73
CA GLY A 27 0.60 4.07 -5.85
C GLY A 27 0.60 3.41 -4.49
N PRO A 28 1.53 3.81 -3.61
CA PRO A 28 1.44 3.47 -2.20
C PRO A 28 0.11 3.93 -1.62
N HIS A 29 -0.54 3.09 -0.84
CA HIS A 29 -1.73 3.44 -0.09
C HIS A 29 -1.62 2.95 1.34
N PHE A 30 -2.43 3.54 2.20
CA PHE A 30 -2.70 3.05 3.55
C PHE A 30 -4.20 3.06 3.77
N ALA A 31 -4.67 2.30 4.75
CA ALA A 31 -6.09 2.21 5.05
C ALA A 31 -6.38 2.67 6.47
N PHE A 32 -7.52 3.35 6.64
CA PHE A 32 -8.14 3.55 7.95
C PHE A 32 -9.19 2.48 8.22
N GLY A 33 -9.25 2.04 9.47
CA GLY A 33 -10.23 1.07 9.95
C GLY A 33 -9.65 -0.34 10.06
N ASP A 34 -10.40 -1.29 9.54
CA ASP A 34 -10.17 -2.73 9.61
C ASP A 34 -8.94 -3.15 8.80
N THR A 35 -8.33 -4.30 9.14
CA THR A 35 -7.27 -4.87 8.28
C THR A 35 -7.91 -5.55 7.06
N CYS A 36 -7.13 -5.83 6.01
CA CYS A 36 -7.61 -6.62 4.87
C CYS A 36 -8.02 -8.06 5.24
N TYR A 37 -7.76 -8.49 6.49
CA TYR A 37 -8.02 -9.84 6.98
C TYR A 37 -9.13 -9.88 8.04
N SER A 38 -9.92 -8.81 8.20
CA SER A 38 -10.96 -8.80 9.23
C SER A 38 -11.88 -10.01 9.15
N TRP A 39 -12.03 -10.71 10.28
CA TRP A 39 -12.75 -11.97 10.43
C TRP A 39 -12.11 -13.19 9.74
N GLN A 40 -10.93 -13.04 9.17
CA GLN A 40 -10.18 -14.07 8.44
C GLN A 40 -8.72 -14.19 8.93
N GLU A 41 -8.38 -13.59 10.07
CA GLU A 41 -6.99 -13.54 10.56
C GLU A 41 -6.41 -14.92 10.85
N GLU A 42 -7.26 -15.88 11.24
CA GLU A 42 -6.87 -17.27 11.53
C GLU A 42 -6.93 -18.18 10.29
N VAL A 43 -7.43 -17.69 9.16
CA VAL A 43 -7.54 -18.46 7.91
C VAL A 43 -6.25 -18.25 7.10
N PRO A 44 -5.47 -19.32 6.80
CA PRO A 44 -4.28 -19.20 5.96
C PRO A 44 -4.61 -18.60 4.59
N VAL A 45 -3.92 -17.50 4.25
CA VAL A 45 -4.01 -16.85 2.94
C VAL A 45 -2.65 -16.96 2.27
N TYR A 46 -2.60 -17.45 1.04
CA TYR A 46 -1.37 -17.64 0.28
C TYR A 46 -1.31 -16.67 -0.90
N ASN A 47 -0.14 -16.08 -1.12
CA ASN A 47 0.12 -15.29 -2.31
C ASN A 47 0.24 -16.20 -3.56
N PRO A 48 0.28 -15.64 -4.77
CA PRO A 48 0.44 -16.43 -6.01
C PRO A 48 1.70 -17.31 -6.06
N ASP A 49 2.73 -16.99 -5.28
CA ASP A 49 3.95 -17.78 -5.15
C ASP A 49 3.83 -18.92 -4.11
N GLY A 50 2.65 -19.12 -3.52
CA GLY A 50 2.39 -20.11 -2.49
C GLY A 50 2.92 -19.77 -1.09
N ARG A 51 3.35 -18.53 -0.85
CA ARG A 51 3.81 -18.06 0.46
C ARG A 51 2.65 -17.58 1.30
N GLU A 52 2.58 -18.02 2.56
CA GLU A 52 1.55 -17.56 3.48
C GLU A 52 1.75 -16.09 3.86
N MET A 53 0.64 -15.33 3.87
CA MET A 53 0.60 -13.98 4.39
C MET A 53 0.53 -14.00 5.91
N ILE A 54 1.66 -13.72 6.56
CA ILE A 54 1.78 -13.81 8.03
C ILE A 54 1.50 -12.48 8.76
N ALA A 55 1.65 -11.35 8.08
CA ALA A 55 1.46 -10.02 8.65
C ALA A 55 -0.03 -9.61 8.62
N ARG A 56 -0.85 -10.29 9.44
CA ARG A 56 -2.31 -10.09 9.52
C ARG A 56 -2.76 -9.37 10.79
N ASP A 57 -1.88 -9.34 11.79
CA ASP A 57 -2.19 -8.87 13.14
C ASP A 57 -1.47 -7.56 13.48
N ASN A 58 -2.15 -6.71 14.25
CA ASN A 58 -1.59 -5.55 14.94
C ASN A 58 -2.22 -5.43 16.35
N GLU A 59 -1.83 -4.41 17.11
CA GLU A 59 -2.30 -4.19 18.48
C GLU A 59 -3.82 -3.96 18.58
N LYS A 60 -4.49 -3.57 17.50
CA LYS A 60 -5.96 -3.40 17.43
C LYS A 60 -6.66 -4.69 16.99
N SER A 61 -6.25 -5.31 15.89
CA SER A 61 -6.90 -6.53 15.40
C SER A 61 -6.73 -7.71 16.37
N LEU A 62 -5.66 -7.74 17.18
CA LEU A 62 -5.48 -8.75 18.24
C LEU A 62 -6.53 -8.66 19.35
N LEU A 63 -7.18 -7.51 19.54
CA LEU A 63 -8.27 -7.38 20.51
C LEU A 63 -9.44 -8.31 20.18
N ARG A 64 -9.56 -8.85 18.96
CA ARG A 64 -10.58 -9.85 18.60
C ARG A 64 -10.59 -11.07 19.51
N LYS A 65 -9.44 -11.40 20.11
CA LYS A 65 -9.29 -12.57 20.99
C LYS A 65 -9.87 -12.33 22.39
N THR A 66 -10.09 -11.08 22.77
CA THR A 66 -10.53 -10.70 24.13
C THR A 66 -11.78 -9.81 24.14
N ASP A 67 -11.85 -8.83 23.24
CA ASP A 67 -12.95 -7.88 23.07
C ASP A 67 -13.13 -7.52 21.57
N PRO A 68 -13.90 -8.33 20.81
CA PRO A 68 -14.12 -8.13 19.37
C PRO A 68 -14.69 -6.76 19.01
N GLY A 69 -15.47 -6.14 19.90
CA GLY A 69 -16.05 -4.81 19.67
C GLY A 69 -15.02 -3.69 19.57
N LYS A 70 -13.77 -3.94 19.98
CA LYS A 70 -12.65 -2.99 19.86
C LYS A 70 -11.69 -3.32 18.72
N ALA A 71 -11.87 -4.45 18.05
CA ALA A 71 -11.01 -4.89 16.97
C ALA A 71 -11.55 -4.50 15.59
N TYR A 72 -12.88 -4.43 15.45
CA TYR A 72 -13.54 -4.22 14.16
C TYR A 72 -14.33 -2.92 14.14
N PHE A 73 -13.97 -2.04 13.21
CA PHE A 73 -14.57 -0.75 12.95
C PHE A 73 -15.70 -0.82 11.91
N GLY A 74 -15.78 -1.92 11.15
CA GLY A 74 -16.82 -2.12 10.13
C GLY A 74 -16.59 -1.29 8.87
N CYS A 75 -15.38 -0.74 8.69
CA CYS A 75 -14.97 -0.03 7.49
C CYS A 75 -13.48 -0.28 7.22
N HIS A 76 -13.14 -0.24 5.94
CA HIS A 76 -11.77 -0.25 5.44
C HIS A 76 -11.70 0.79 4.33
N THR A 77 -11.00 1.88 4.59
CA THR A 77 -10.96 3.02 3.66
C THR A 77 -9.54 3.25 3.21
N ASP A 78 -9.26 2.85 1.97
CA ASP A 78 -7.98 3.08 1.31
C ASP A 78 -7.78 4.53 0.91
N ILE A 79 -6.58 5.03 1.19
CA ILE A 79 -6.09 6.34 0.77
C ILE A 79 -4.80 6.13 0.01
N THR A 80 -4.86 6.38 -1.31
CA THR A 80 -3.68 6.35 -2.17
C THR A 80 -2.94 7.68 -2.08
N ILE A 81 -1.62 7.61 -1.92
CA ILE A 81 -0.75 8.78 -1.82
C ILE A 81 -0.21 9.10 -3.22
N PRO A 82 -0.44 10.32 -3.75
CA PRO A 82 0.17 10.79 -5.00
C PRO A 82 1.70 10.75 -4.91
N TYR A 83 2.37 10.38 -6.01
CA TYR A 83 3.84 10.30 -6.00
C TYR A 83 4.50 11.68 -5.86
N GLU A 84 3.90 12.71 -6.43
CA GLU A 84 4.32 14.12 -6.37
C GLU A 84 4.30 14.68 -4.94
N GLU A 85 3.50 14.09 -4.05
CA GLU A 85 3.37 14.47 -2.64
C GLU A 85 4.15 13.55 -1.70
N LEU A 86 4.73 12.47 -2.24
CA LEU A 86 5.39 11.43 -1.46
C LEU A 86 6.88 11.74 -1.26
N GLY A 87 7.22 12.32 -0.12
CA GLY A 87 8.61 12.65 0.23
C GLY A 87 9.55 11.43 0.23
N HIS A 88 9.27 10.40 1.04
CA HIS A 88 10.07 9.17 1.03
C HIS A 88 9.33 7.97 1.64
N ILE A 89 9.75 6.77 1.22
CA ILE A 89 9.47 5.51 1.91
C ILE A 89 10.80 4.82 2.17
N ARG A 90 11.08 4.57 3.45
CA ARG A 90 12.35 4.02 3.93
C ARG A 90 12.11 2.89 4.91
N VAL A 91 12.94 1.86 4.85
CA VAL A 91 12.99 0.80 5.86
C VAL A 91 14.03 1.18 6.91
N ILE A 92 13.61 1.26 8.17
CA ILE A 92 14.51 1.41 9.31
C ILE A 92 14.81 0.03 9.85
N ARG A 93 16.08 -0.36 9.82
CA ARG A 93 16.57 -1.64 10.34
C ARG A 93 16.79 -1.56 11.85
N PRO A 94 16.82 -2.72 12.56
CA PRO A 94 17.08 -2.74 14.00
C PRO A 94 18.43 -2.14 14.42
N ASP A 95 19.42 -2.14 13.53
CA ASP A 95 20.74 -1.52 13.74
C ASP A 95 20.76 0.00 13.49
N GLY A 96 19.60 0.60 13.17
CA GLY A 96 19.46 2.00 12.79
C GLY A 96 19.81 2.30 11.32
N GLY A 97 20.25 1.30 10.57
CA GLY A 97 20.50 1.42 9.13
C GLY A 97 19.22 1.71 8.36
N ILE A 98 19.33 2.49 7.29
CA ILE A 98 18.20 2.90 6.46
C ILE A 98 18.35 2.30 5.06
N ILE A 99 17.29 1.66 4.57
CA ILE A 99 17.18 1.28 3.15
C ILE A 99 16.13 2.19 2.49
N PRO A 100 16.51 3.02 1.50
CA PRO A 100 15.56 3.81 0.77
C PRO A 100 14.80 2.93 -0.24
N ILE A 101 13.48 3.12 -0.33
CA ILE A 101 12.61 2.42 -1.27
C ILE A 101 12.07 3.40 -2.30
N ILE A 102 11.54 4.52 -1.81
CA ILE A 102 11.10 5.66 -2.61
C ILE A 102 11.71 6.94 -2.02
N GLU A 103 12.19 7.83 -2.89
CA GLU A 103 12.69 9.16 -2.55
C GLU A 103 12.14 10.16 -3.56
N GLU A 104 11.55 11.25 -3.08
CA GLU A 104 10.94 12.32 -3.89
C GLU A 104 9.99 11.75 -4.96
N GLY A 105 9.10 10.83 -4.56
CA GLY A 105 8.15 10.16 -5.44
C GLY A 105 8.72 9.07 -6.35
N TYR A 106 10.04 8.94 -6.49
CA TYR A 106 10.69 7.97 -7.36
C TYR A 106 11.14 6.70 -6.62
N PHE A 107 10.99 5.54 -7.26
CA PHE A 107 11.52 4.27 -6.77
C PHE A 107 13.05 4.25 -6.88
N VAL A 108 13.75 3.96 -5.78
CA VAL A 108 15.23 3.97 -5.72
C VAL A 108 15.82 2.63 -5.27
N LEU A 109 14.99 1.64 -4.96
CA LEU A 109 15.46 0.30 -4.64
C LEU A 109 15.99 -0.39 -5.92
N PRO A 110 17.19 -0.99 -5.91
CA PRO A 110 17.71 -1.66 -7.10
C PRO A 110 16.75 -2.71 -7.66
N GLY A 111 16.54 -2.70 -8.98
CA GLY A 111 15.60 -3.58 -9.68
C GLY A 111 14.18 -3.04 -9.81
N THR A 112 13.93 -1.79 -9.38
CA THR A 112 12.63 -1.12 -9.50
C THR A 112 12.61 0.02 -10.52
N GLU A 113 13.71 0.20 -11.27
CA GLU A 113 13.95 1.36 -12.13
C GLU A 113 12.86 1.53 -13.20
N GLU A 114 12.37 0.43 -13.76
CA GLU A 114 11.31 0.43 -14.80
C GLU A 114 10.00 1.07 -14.30
N LEU A 115 9.71 0.97 -12.99
CA LEU A 115 8.52 1.58 -12.40
C LEU A 115 8.53 3.10 -12.51
N ASN A 116 9.69 3.72 -12.68
CA ASN A 116 9.83 5.16 -12.81
C ASN A 116 9.59 5.68 -14.24
N GLU A 117 9.66 4.82 -15.27
CA GLU A 117 9.50 5.26 -16.66
C GLU A 117 8.19 6.03 -16.90
N PRO A 118 7.01 5.57 -16.39
CA PRO A 118 5.77 6.32 -16.55
C PRO A 118 5.70 7.62 -15.74
N LEU A 119 6.51 7.75 -14.69
CA LEU A 119 6.51 8.89 -13.76
C LEU A 119 7.38 10.06 -14.28
N LYS A 120 8.33 9.79 -15.19
CA LYS A 120 9.23 10.82 -15.74
C LYS A 120 8.46 11.98 -16.38
N GLY A 121 8.79 13.20 -15.96
CA GLY A 121 8.18 14.44 -16.44
C GLY A 121 6.71 14.61 -16.03
N LEU A 122 6.23 13.81 -15.08
CA LEU A 122 4.98 14.04 -14.36
C LEU A 122 5.29 14.57 -12.94
N ILE A 123 6.19 13.88 -12.23
CA ILE A 123 6.83 14.32 -10.98
C ILE A 123 8.07 15.14 -11.33
#